data_AF-A0A7C2XJZ2-F1
#
_entry.id   AF-A0A7C2XJZ2-F1
#
_cell.length_a   1.000
_cell.length_b   1.000
_cell.length_c   1.000
_cell.angle_alpha   90.00
_cell.angle_beta   90.00
_cell.angle_gamma   90.00
#
_symmetry.space_group_name_H-M   'P 1'
#
loop_
_entity.id
_entity.type
_entity.pdbx_description
1 polymer ?
#
loop_
_entity_poly.entity_id
_entity_poly.type
_entity_poly.pdbx_seq_one_letter_code
_entity_poly.pdbx_strand_id
1 'polypeptide(L)' 'MTKASPTLPIVEMTDDPILNRLRDRFPDAVLEAVEILGMPTLTIARERIVEVCRFLRDDEEVQFDFLTDLTAR' A
#
# COMPACT_ATOMS: atom_id res chain seq x y z
N MET A 1 -11.87 12.74 33.26
CA MET A 1 -12.26 13.36 31.97
C MET A 1 -11.50 12.64 30.88
N THR A 2 -12.24 11.99 29.97
CA THR A 2 -11.75 11.06 28.95
C THR A 2 -10.83 11.80 27.98
N LYS A 3 -9.52 11.47 28.00
CA LYS A 3 -8.60 11.96 26.98
C LYS A 3 -8.95 11.22 25.69
N ALA A 4 -9.56 11.92 24.73
CA ALA A 4 -9.75 11.40 23.39
C ALA A 4 -8.38 10.89 22.89
N SER A 5 -8.31 9.62 22.50
CA SER A 5 -7.13 9.09 21.81
C SER A 5 -6.88 9.98 20.60
N PRO A 6 -5.65 10.45 20.37
CA PRO A 6 -5.35 11.16 19.14
C PRO A 6 -5.55 10.18 18.00
N THR A 7 -6.63 10.33 17.24
CA THR A 7 -6.78 9.63 15.96
C THR A 7 -5.62 10.08 15.11
N LEU A 8 -4.78 9.13 14.71
CA LEU A 8 -3.65 9.40 13.81
C LEU A 8 -4.21 10.00 12.51
N PRO A 9 -3.58 11.04 11.95
CA PRO A 9 -4.01 11.55 10.66
C PRO A 9 -3.80 10.45 9.62
N ILE A 10 -4.91 10.05 8.99
CA ILE A 10 -4.90 9.26 7.76
C ILE A 10 -5.09 10.27 6.64
N VAL A 11 -4.14 10.33 5.72
CA VAL A 11 -4.17 11.27 4.59
C VAL A 11 -4.28 10.47 3.31
N GLU A 12 -5.18 10.88 2.41
CA GLU A 12 -5.25 10.27 1.08
C GLU A 12 -3.93 10.52 0.34
N MET A 13 -3.39 9.46 -0.28
CA MET A 13 -2.15 9.52 -1.03
C MET A 13 -2.47 9.47 -2.52
N THR A 14 -2.17 10.55 -3.25
CA THR A 14 -2.48 10.68 -4.68
C THR A 14 -1.25 10.75 -5.57
N ASP A 15 -0.15 11.37 -5.11
CA ASP A 15 1.08 11.59 -5.87
C ASP A 15 2.23 10.74 -5.34
N ASP A 16 2.21 9.43 -5.63
CA ASP A 16 3.28 8.50 -5.29
C ASP A 16 3.71 7.68 -6.54
N PRO A 17 5.02 7.54 -6.81
CA PRO A 17 5.50 6.86 -8.01
C PRO A 17 5.17 5.36 -8.02
N ILE A 18 5.12 4.70 -6.87
CA ILE A 18 4.75 3.28 -6.76
C ILE A 18 3.25 3.14 -6.98
N LEU A 19 2.45 4.03 -6.40
CA LEU A 19 1.00 4.06 -6.61
C LEU A 19 0.65 4.22 -8.10
N ASN A 20 1.32 5.12 -8.81
CA ASN A 20 1.09 5.33 -10.24
C ASN A 20 1.42 4.06 -11.05
N ARG A 21 2.58 3.43 -10.80
CA ARG A 21 2.95 2.16 -11.45
C ARG A 21 1.94 1.05 -11.18
N LEU A 22 1.45 0.94 -9.95
CA LEU A 22 0.43 -0.05 -9.59
C LEU A 22 -0.89 0.20 -10.30
N ARG A 23 -1.34 1.46 -10.41
CA ARG A 23 -2.57 1.82 -11.14
C ARG A 23 -2.45 1.59 -12.64
N ASP A 24 -1.30 1.88 -13.23
CA ASP A 24 -1.04 1.63 -14.65
C ASP A 24 -1.06 0.12 -14.97
N ARG A 25 -0.47 -0.70 -14.11
CA ARG A 25 -0.38 -2.15 -14.32
C ARG A 25 -1.64 -2.90 -13.89
N PHE A 26 -2.31 -2.42 -12.84
CA PHE A 26 -3.42 -3.07 -12.17
C PHE A 26 -4.51 -2.06 -11.78
N PRO A 27 -5.28 -1.54 -12.77
CA PRO A 27 -6.21 -0.43 -12.56
C PRO A 27 -7.25 -0.68 -11.45
N ASP A 28 -7.67 -1.93 -11.27
CA ASP A 28 -8.68 -2.31 -10.28
C ASP A 28 -8.12 -2.94 -8.99
N ALA A 29 -6.78 -3.01 -8.84
CA ALA A 29 -6.18 -3.70 -7.70
C ALA A 29 -6.04 -2.84 -6.45
N VAL A 30 -5.83 -1.53 -6.59
CA VAL A 30 -5.65 -0.61 -5.45
C VAL A 30 -7.01 -0.06 -5.04
N LEU A 31 -7.53 -0.54 -3.90
CA LEU A 31 -8.82 -0.12 -3.36
C LEU A 31 -8.71 1.17 -2.55
N GLU A 32 -7.56 1.39 -1.92
CA GLU A 32 -7.27 2.56 -1.09
C GLU A 32 -5.76 2.82 -1.09
N ALA A 33 -5.38 4.09 -1.09
CA ALA A 33 -4.01 4.54 -0.93
C ALA A 33 -3.98 5.70 0.08
N VAL A 34 -3.34 5.47 1.22
CA VAL A 34 -3.26 6.44 2.31
C VAL A 34 -1.87 6.49 2.90
N GLU A 35 -1.57 7.59 3.58
CA GLU A 35 -0.42 7.71 4.44
C GLU A 35 -0.87 7.64 5.90
N ILE A 36 -0.24 6.75 6.66
CA ILE A 36 -0.48 6.59 8.11
C ILE A 36 0.88 6.78 8.79
N LEU A 37 1.03 7.85 9.59
CA LEU A 37 2.30 8.15 10.28
C LEU A 37 3.51 8.29 9.33
N GLY A 38 3.34 8.90 8.15
CA GLY A 38 4.43 9.00 7.18
C GLY A 38 4.72 7.72 6.41
N MET A 39 3.89 6.68 6.57
CA MET A 39 4.07 5.40 5.89
C MET A 39 2.99 5.21 4.82
N PRO A 40 3.39 5.08 3.53
CA PRO A 40 2.50 4.64 2.47
C PRO A 40 1.84 3.31 2.82
N THR A 41 0.52 3.28 2.78
CA THR A 41 -0.30 2.10 3.10
C THR A 41 -1.31 1.90 1.99
N LEU A 42 -1.27 0.72 1.37
CA LEU A 42 -2.15 0.37 0.25
C LEU A 42 -3.08 -0.78 0.64
N THR A 43 -4.38 -0.61 0.39
CA THR A 43 -5.35 -1.69 0.47
C THR A 43 -5.50 -2.32 -0.91
N ILE A 44 -5.19 -3.62 -1.03
CA ILE A 44 -5.18 -4.34 -2.30
C ILE A 44 -6.35 -5.33 -2.38
N ALA A 45 -6.98 -5.42 -3.56
CA ALA A 45 -7.99 -6.44 -3.86
C ALA A 45 -7.43 -7.84 -3.62
N ARG A 46 -8.18 -8.68 -2.89
CA ARG A 46 -7.75 -10.02 -2.45
C ARG A 46 -7.28 -10.88 -3.61
N GLU A 47 -7.98 -10.83 -4.73
CA GLU A 47 -7.73 -11.64 -5.92
C GLU A 47 -6.45 -11.22 -6.64
N ARG A 48 -5.92 -10.03 -6.32
CA ARG A 48 -4.76 -9.42 -7.00
C ARG A 48 -3.49 -9.43 -6.14
N ILE A 49 -3.57 -9.71 -4.84
CA ILE A 49 -2.44 -9.55 -3.90
C ILE A 49 -1.18 -10.27 -4.36
N VAL A 50 -1.30 -11.52 -4.85
CA VAL A 50 -0.13 -12.31 -5.26
C VAL A 50 0.53 -11.72 -6.51
N GLU A 51 -0.26 -11.21 -7.47
CA GLU A 51 0.27 -10.57 -8.67
C GLU A 51 0.91 -9.21 -8.36
N VAL A 52 0.30 -8.43 -7.46
CA VAL A 52 0.85 -7.16 -6.98
C VAL A 52 2.18 -7.37 -6.26
N CYS A 53 2.27 -8.32 -5.32
CA CYS A 53 3.53 -8.61 -4.64
C CYS A 53 4.62 -9.10 -5.59
N ARG A 54 4.28 -9.92 -6.60
CA ARG A 54 5.25 -10.34 -7.62
C ARG A 54 5.76 -9.16 -8.44
N PHE A 55 4.85 -8.28 -8.87
CA PHE A 55 5.23 -7.06 -9.59
C PHE A 55 6.16 -6.18 -8.76
N LEU A 56 5.81 -5.89 -7.50
CA LEU A 56 6.63 -5.06 -6.62
C LEU A 56 8.03 -5.64 -6.38
N ARG A 57 8.15 -6.98 -6.34
CA ARG A 57 9.42 -7.68 -6.21
C ARG A 57 10.25 -7.64 -7.50
N ASP A 58 9.61 -7.90 -8.64
CA ASP A 58 10.30 -8.12 -9.93
C ASP A 58 10.51 -6.82 -10.72
N ASP A 59 9.79 -5.74 -10.43
CA ASP A 59 9.93 -4.44 -11.08
C ASP A 59 11.31 -3.84 -10.76
N GLU A 60 12.08 -3.57 -11.82
CA GLU A 60 13.48 -3.10 -11.72
C GLU A 60 13.62 -1.74 -11.00
N GLU A 61 12.53 -0.97 -10.91
CA GLU A 61 12.56 0.38 -10.35
C GLU A 61 12.16 0.41 -8.87
N VAL A 62 11.39 -0.58 -8.40
CA VAL A 62 10.88 -0.64 -7.01
C VAL A 62 11.61 -1.69 -6.16
N GLN A 63 11.88 -2.88 -6.73
CA GLN A 63 12.69 -3.94 -6.13
C GLN A 63 12.37 -4.28 -4.66
N PHE A 64 11.09 -4.49 -4.32
CA PHE A 64 10.70 -4.96 -2.97
C PHE A 64 10.97 -6.46 -2.81
N ASP A 65 12.25 -6.83 -2.71
CA ASP A 65 12.76 -8.21 -2.68
C ASP A 65 12.90 -8.80 -1.27
N PHE A 66 12.69 -7.99 -0.22
CA PHE A 66 12.75 -8.41 1.17
C PHE A 66 11.37 -8.32 1.85
N LEU A 67 10.79 -9.49 2.19
CA LEU A 67 9.53 -9.58 2.94
C LEU A 67 9.80 -9.43 4.45
N THR A 68 9.45 -8.28 5.01
CA THR A 68 9.68 -7.97 6.44
C THR A 68 8.74 -8.73 7.38
N ASP A 69 7.45 -8.82 7.06
CA ASP A 69 6.43 -9.43 7.92
C ASP A 69 5.27 -9.99 7.08
N LEU A 70 4.62 -11.05 7.58
CA LEU A 70 3.38 -11.58 7.03
C LEU A 70 2.52 -12.12 8.18
N THR A 71 1.32 -11.56 8.32
CA THR A 71 0.38 -11.94 9.36
C THR A 71 -1.03 -12.11 8.79
N ALA A 72 -1.86 -12.86 9.49
CA ALA A 72 -3.27 -13.06 9.19
C ALA A 72 -4.07 -13.21 10.48
N ARG A 73 -5.35 -12.87 10.39
CA ARG A 73 -6.35 -13.04 11.44
C ARG A 73 -7.05 -14.38 11.30
#